data_AF-A0A7J6PSD4-F1
#
_entry.id   AF-A0A7J6PSD4-F1
#
_cell.length_a   1.000
_cell.length_b   1.000
_cell.length_c   1.000
_cell.angle_alpha   90.00
_cell.angle_beta   90.00
_cell.angle_gamma   90.00
#
_symmetry.space_group_name_H-M   'P 1'
#
loop_
_entity.id
_entity.type
_entity.pdbx_description
1 polymer ?
#
loop_
_entity_poly.entity_id
_entity_poly.type
_entity_poly.pdbx_seq_one_letter_code
_entity_poly.pdbx_strand_id
1 'polypeptide(L)'
;MKTDYSGWWGWITFVVGRQPLLLIVFIVEVMTLPWEAFIIFFQCRVVAKNMYTNEMINFHRYGHFWRMMATGGLSGVDPEEGRGRVHREFRNPFDKGVKTNCLDFWLGHRENRRRVVAMSDTEKENLTERCALGDREMDQFSGDLHPHQ
;
A
#
# COMPACT_ATOMS: atom_id res chain seq x y z
N MET A 1 -43.68 -9.72 39.97
CA MET A 1 -42.57 -10.57 39.48
C MET A 1 -41.38 -9.64 39.24
N LYS A 2 -40.33 -9.69 40.06
CA LYS A 2 -39.11 -8.89 39.84
C LYS A 2 -38.29 -9.62 38.78
N THR A 3 -38.20 -9.06 37.59
CA THR A 3 -37.29 -9.57 36.55
C THR A 3 -35.87 -9.18 36.95
N ASP A 4 -35.07 -10.19 37.26
CA ASP A 4 -33.66 -10.02 37.60
C ASP A 4 -32.87 -9.80 36.30
N TYR A 5 -32.35 -8.58 36.11
CA TYR A 5 -31.66 -8.17 34.88
C TYR A 5 -30.13 -8.24 35.01
N SER A 6 -29.61 -8.89 36.04
CA SER A 6 -28.18 -8.91 36.38
C SER A 6 -27.30 -9.71 35.41
N GLY A 7 -27.90 -10.58 34.58
CA GLY A 7 -27.19 -11.37 33.56
C GLY A 7 -27.29 -10.78 32.15
N TRP A 8 -26.42 -11.25 31.25
CA TRP A 8 -26.41 -10.91 29.82
C TRP A 8 -27.83 -11.08 29.22
N TRP A 9 -28.47 -12.23 29.44
CA TRP A 9 -29.86 -12.45 28.98
C TRP A 9 -30.89 -11.47 29.56
N GLY A 10 -30.67 -10.99 30.78
CA GLY A 10 -31.45 -9.93 31.40
C GLY A 10 -31.30 -8.60 30.65
N TRP A 11 -30.08 -8.22 30.31
CA TRP A 11 -29.83 -7.03 29.51
C TRP A 11 -30.51 -7.11 28.12
N ILE A 12 -30.43 -8.25 27.41
CA ILE A 12 -31.09 -8.42 26.09
C ILE A 12 -32.59 -8.19 26.21
N THR A 13 -33.22 -8.89 27.15
CA THR A 13 -34.67 -8.83 27.33
C THR A 13 -35.14 -7.45 27.78
N PHE A 14 -34.32 -6.73 28.56
CA PHE A 14 -34.56 -5.34 28.93
C PHE A 14 -34.50 -4.40 27.72
N VAL A 15 -33.43 -4.50 26.91
CA VAL A 15 -33.22 -3.65 25.72
C VAL A 15 -34.32 -3.87 24.68
N VAL A 16 -34.62 -5.13 24.35
CA VAL A 16 -35.68 -5.49 23.41
C VAL A 16 -37.06 -5.04 23.90
N GLY A 17 -37.35 -5.21 25.19
CA GLY A 17 -38.68 -4.94 25.75
C GLY A 17 -38.95 -3.47 26.08
N ARG A 18 -37.92 -2.68 26.38
CA ARG A 18 -38.10 -1.30 26.88
C ARG A 18 -37.42 -0.21 26.06
N GLN A 19 -36.47 -0.55 25.20
CA GLN A 19 -35.66 0.45 24.48
C GLN A 19 -35.48 0.04 23.00
N PRO A 20 -36.55 0.04 22.19
CA PRO A 20 -36.49 -0.38 20.79
C PRO A 20 -35.55 0.49 19.95
N LEU A 21 -35.40 1.78 20.29
CA LEU A 21 -34.43 2.66 19.62
C LEU A 21 -32.98 2.20 19.85
N LEU A 22 -32.66 1.76 21.07
CA LEU A 22 -31.32 1.27 21.39
C LEU A 22 -31.01 -0.04 20.65
N LEU A 23 -32.03 -0.90 20.48
CA LEU A 23 -31.94 -2.10 19.64
C LEU A 23 -31.63 -1.75 18.18
N ILE A 24 -32.31 -0.75 17.60
CA ILE A 24 -32.07 -0.32 16.22
C ILE A 24 -30.65 0.22 16.06
N VAL A 25 -30.20 1.09 16.97
CA VAL A 25 -28.82 1.60 16.98
C VAL A 25 -27.82 0.45 17.07
N PHE A 26 -28.05 -0.52 17.97
CA PHE A 26 -27.18 -1.69 18.10
C PHE A 26 -27.12 -2.51 16.80
N ILE A 27 -28.26 -2.75 16.15
CA ILE A 27 -28.30 -3.48 14.87
C ILE A 27 -27.51 -2.72 13.80
N VAL A 28 -27.71 -1.40 13.69
CA VAL A 28 -26.99 -0.57 12.74
C VAL A 28 -25.48 -0.67 13.01
N GLU A 29 -25.04 -0.51 14.25
CA GLU A 29 -23.62 -0.62 14.63
C GLU A 29 -23.03 -1.99 14.30
N VAL A 30 -23.74 -3.08 14.62
CA VAL A 30 -23.28 -4.44 14.29
C VAL A 30 -23.15 -4.64 12.77
N MET A 31 -23.98 -3.97 11.97
CA MET A 31 -23.90 -4.02 10.52
C MET A 31 -22.83 -3.10 9.92
N THR A 32 -22.57 -1.94 10.53
CA THR A 32 -21.58 -0.97 10.05
C THR A 32 -20.15 -1.34 10.46
N LEU A 33 -19.95 -1.93 11.65
CA LEU A 33 -18.63 -2.29 12.17
C LEU A 33 -17.78 -3.16 11.22
N PRO A 34 -18.32 -4.23 10.57
CA PRO A 34 -17.55 -5.01 9.60
C PRO A 34 -17.08 -4.18 8.40
N TRP A 35 -17.92 -3.24 7.95
CA TRP A 35 -17.62 -2.38 6.82
C TRP A 35 -16.55 -1.35 7.16
N GLU A 36 -16.65 -0.74 8.33
CA GLU A 36 -15.64 0.19 8.84
C GLU A 36 -14.30 -0.50 9.06
N ALA A 37 -14.30 -1.70 9.65
CA ALA A 37 -13.09 -2.51 9.82
C ALA A 37 -12.41 -2.81 8.48
N PHE A 38 -13.19 -3.12 7.44
CA PHE A 38 -12.67 -3.32 6.08
C PHE A 38 -12.01 -2.05 5.53
N ILE A 39 -12.65 -0.89 5.68
CA ILE A 39 -12.09 0.40 5.24
C ILE A 39 -10.80 0.71 6.01
N ILE A 40 -10.79 0.55 7.33
CA ILE A 40 -9.61 0.80 8.16
C ILE A 40 -8.46 -0.09 7.71
N PHE A 41 -8.70 -1.40 7.56
CA PHE A 41 -7.68 -2.33 7.06
C PHE A 41 -7.12 -1.91 5.70
N PHE A 42 -8.00 -1.49 4.80
CA PHE A 42 -7.62 -1.02 3.48
C PHE A 42 -6.74 0.24 3.54
N GLN A 43 -7.13 1.23 4.35
CA GLN A 43 -6.35 2.44 4.56
C GLN A 43 -4.99 2.12 5.20
N CYS A 44 -4.94 1.21 6.17
CA CYS A 44 -3.69 0.75 6.76
C CYS A 44 -2.75 0.13 5.71
N ARG A 45 -3.28 -0.67 4.76
CA ARG A 45 -2.48 -1.22 3.65
C ARG A 45 -1.94 -0.13 2.73
N VAL A 46 -2.77 0.87 2.41
CA VAL A 46 -2.37 2.00 1.57
C VAL A 46 -1.29 2.85 2.26
N VAL A 47 -1.41 3.08 3.57
CA VAL A 47 -0.40 3.75 4.39
C VAL A 47 0.89 2.94 4.44
N ALA A 48 0.81 1.62 4.64
CA ALA A 48 1.96 0.73 4.69
C ALA A 48 2.77 0.71 3.39
N LYS A 49 2.10 0.91 2.24
CA LYS A 49 2.75 1.07 0.92
C LYS A 49 3.12 2.52 0.60
N ASN A 50 2.89 3.46 1.51
CA ASN A 50 3.05 4.89 1.25
C ASN A 50 2.40 5.35 -0.06
N MET A 51 1.16 4.94 -0.32
CA MET A 51 0.35 5.37 -1.47
C MET A 51 -0.83 6.23 -1.03
N TYR A 52 -1.40 6.99 -1.95
CA TYR A 52 -2.73 7.59 -1.76
C TYR A 52 -3.82 6.72 -2.36
N THR A 53 -5.05 6.81 -1.85
CA THR A 53 -6.21 6.11 -2.42
C THR A 53 -6.41 6.44 -3.90
N ASN A 54 -6.24 7.72 -4.28
CA ASN A 54 -6.33 8.14 -5.68
C ASN A 54 -5.29 7.43 -6.56
N GLU A 55 -4.06 7.28 -6.06
CA GLU A 55 -2.99 6.60 -6.81
C GLU A 55 -3.20 5.11 -6.89
N MET A 56 -3.74 4.50 -5.84
CA MET A 56 -4.05 3.08 -5.83
C MET A 56 -5.24 2.75 -6.74
N ILE A 57 -6.21 3.66 -6.93
CA ILE A 57 -7.30 3.50 -7.90
C ILE A 57 -6.79 3.78 -9.32
N ASN A 58 -6.02 4.85 -9.49
CA ASN A 58 -5.53 5.30 -10.80
C ASN A 58 -4.11 4.84 -11.12
N PHE A 59 -3.63 3.75 -10.49
CA PHE A 59 -2.24 3.28 -10.64
C PHE A 59 -1.88 2.95 -12.09
N HIS A 60 -2.86 2.51 -12.89
CA HIS A 60 -2.71 2.24 -14.31
C HIS A 60 -2.37 3.48 -15.14
N ARG A 61 -2.78 4.68 -14.69
CA ARG A 61 -2.56 5.96 -15.38
C ARG A 61 -1.16 6.52 -15.15
N TYR A 62 -0.53 6.16 -14.04
CA TYR A 62 0.73 6.75 -13.61
C TYR A 62 1.92 5.94 -14.13
N GLY A 63 2.60 6.47 -15.14
CA GLY A 63 3.77 5.82 -15.76
C GLY A 63 4.90 5.50 -14.80
N HIS A 64 5.09 6.29 -13.74
CA HIS A 64 6.15 6.10 -12.74
C HIS A 64 5.97 4.84 -11.87
N PHE A 65 4.82 4.16 -11.93
CA PHE A 65 4.65 2.86 -11.26
C PHE A 65 5.01 1.66 -12.14
N TRP A 66 5.23 1.87 -13.44
CA TRP A 66 5.43 0.80 -14.40
C TRP A 66 6.86 0.82 -14.93
N ARG A 67 7.64 -0.20 -14.58
CA ARG A 67 8.97 -0.38 -15.15
C ARG A 67 8.91 -1.43 -16.26
N MET A 68 9.41 -1.08 -17.43
CA MET A 68 9.59 -2.03 -18.53
C MET A 68 10.84 -2.85 -18.21
N MET A 69 10.68 -4.13 -17.88
CA MET A 69 11.80 -5.05 -17.74
C MET A 69 11.89 -5.93 -18.99
N ALA A 70 13.09 -6.06 -19.55
CA ALA A 70 13.36 -7.08 -20.53
C ALA A 70 13.35 -8.44 -19.80
N THR A 71 12.42 -9.33 -20.16
CA THR A 71 12.43 -10.70 -19.64
C THR A 71 13.59 -11.43 -20.31
N GLY A 72 14.72 -11.46 -19.64
CA GLY A 72 15.97 -12.00 -20.18
C GLY A 72 17.12 -11.76 -19.22
N GLY A 73 17.08 -12.42 -18.06
CA GLY A 73 18.27 -12.63 -17.27
C GLY A 73 19.20 -13.59 -18.00
N LEU A 74 19.90 -13.11 -19.02
CA LEU A 74 21.15 -13.70 -19.46
C LEU A 74 22.01 -12.60 -20.03
N SER A 75 23.17 -12.44 -19.40
CA SER A 75 24.34 -11.72 -19.88
C SER A 75 24.94 -12.37 -21.15
N GLY A 76 24.10 -12.74 -22.11
CA GLY A 76 24.48 -13.48 -23.32
C GLY A 76 23.29 -14.22 -23.91
N VAL A 77 22.48 -13.54 -24.72
CA VAL A 77 21.68 -14.18 -25.76
C VAL A 77 21.80 -13.31 -27.01
N ASP A 78 22.21 -13.97 -28.08
CA ASP A 78 22.65 -13.42 -29.35
C ASP A 78 21.62 -12.48 -30.02
N PRO A 79 22.09 -11.48 -30.80
CA PRO A 79 21.24 -10.46 -31.41
C PRO A 79 20.36 -10.93 -32.58
N GLU A 80 20.29 -12.23 -32.89
CA GLU A 80 19.62 -12.72 -34.11
C GLU A 80 18.17 -13.21 -33.94
N GLU A 81 17.66 -13.48 -32.74
CA GLU A 81 16.25 -13.84 -32.54
C GLU A 81 15.50 -12.79 -31.69
N GLY A 82 15.18 -11.68 -32.34
CA GLY A 82 14.57 -10.48 -31.77
C GLY A 82 13.13 -10.62 -31.25
N ARG A 83 12.89 -11.44 -30.23
CA ARG A 83 11.66 -11.41 -29.42
C ARG A 83 11.95 -11.54 -27.92
N GLY A 84 12.71 -10.59 -27.38
CA GLY A 84 12.70 -10.34 -25.94
C GLY A 84 11.29 -9.95 -25.49
N ARG A 85 10.65 -10.78 -24.64
CA ARG A 85 9.35 -10.43 -24.07
C ARG A 85 9.57 -9.30 -23.05
N VAL A 86 9.11 -8.09 -23.36
CA VAL A 86 9.11 -6.99 -22.40
C VAL A 86 7.96 -7.22 -21.44
N HIS A 87 8.25 -7.36 -20.15
CA HIS A 87 7.23 -7.46 -19.09
C HIS A 87 7.16 -6.15 -18.32
N ARG A 88 5.94 -5.70 -18.01
CA ARG A 88 5.69 -4.51 -17.18
C ARG A 88 5.55 -4.96 -15.73
N GLU A 89 6.49 -4.57 -14.89
CA GLU A 89 6.40 -4.83 -13.45
C GLU A 89 5.92 -3.57 -12.71
N PHE A 90 5.00 -3.77 -11.77
CA PHE A 90 4.54 -2.70 -10.87
C PHE A 90 5.57 -2.48 -9.77
N ARG A 91 6.17 -1.30 -9.72
CA ARG A 91 7.11 -0.91 -8.65
C ARG A 91 6.72 0.47 -8.12
N ASN A 92 6.53 0.56 -6.80
CA ASN A 92 6.23 1.83 -6.16
C ASN A 92 7.53 2.53 -5.74
N PRO A 93 7.92 3.65 -6.39
CA PRO A 93 9.15 4.37 -6.07
C PRO A 93 9.10 5.09 -4.72
N PHE A 94 7.92 5.21 -4.11
CA PHE A 94 7.72 5.89 -2.83
C PHE A 94 7.69 4.93 -1.63
N ASP A 95 7.79 3.63 -1.87
CA ASP A 95 7.82 2.63 -0.81
C ASP A 95 9.23 2.55 -0.20
N LYS A 96 9.38 2.98 1.06
CA LYS A 96 10.63 2.92 1.82
C LYS A 96 10.65 1.76 2.83
N GLY A 97 9.63 0.89 2.81
CA GLY A 97 9.37 -0.15 3.80
C GLY A 97 8.25 0.20 4.79
N VAL A 98 7.57 -0.81 5.33
CA VAL A 98 6.34 -0.64 6.13
C VAL A 98 6.53 0.26 7.35
N LYS A 99 7.61 0.05 8.12
CA LYS A 99 7.87 0.82 9.36
C LYS A 99 8.11 2.30 9.07
N THR A 100 8.99 2.60 8.13
CA THR A 100 9.34 3.96 7.71
C THR A 100 8.15 4.65 7.05
N ASN A 101 7.38 3.97 6.20
CA ASN A 101 6.17 4.50 5.58
C ASN A 101 5.08 4.88 6.60
N CYS A 102 4.90 4.05 7.64
CA CYS A 102 3.97 4.34 8.73
C CYS A 102 4.46 5.51 9.58
N LEU A 103 5.75 5.57 9.93
CA LEU A 103 6.32 6.71 10.65
C LEU A 103 6.21 8.00 9.84
N ASP A 104 6.50 7.98 8.54
CA ASP A 104 6.35 9.12 7.64
C ASP A 104 4.89 9.62 7.59
N PHE A 105 3.91 8.72 7.67
CA PHE A 105 2.50 9.09 7.75
C PHE A 105 2.15 9.77 9.08
N TRP A 106 2.53 9.16 10.21
CA TRP A 106 2.18 9.68 11.54
C TRP A 106 2.95 10.95 11.91
N LEU A 107 4.19 11.10 11.44
CA LEU A 107 5.03 12.28 11.68
C LEU A 107 4.83 13.38 10.62
N GLY A 108 3.92 13.19 9.66
CA GLY A 108 3.61 14.20 8.63
C GLY A 108 4.71 14.45 7.59
N HIS A 109 5.75 13.61 7.54
CA HIS A 109 6.95 13.80 6.70
C HIS A 109 6.78 13.36 5.23
N ARG A 110 5.54 13.35 4.70
CA ARG A 110 5.25 12.99 3.29
C ARG A 110 5.61 14.09 2.26
N GLU A 111 6.41 15.09 2.65
CA GLU A 111 6.66 16.32 1.88
C GLU A 111 7.33 16.09 0.51
N ASN A 112 8.24 15.12 0.40
CA ASN A 112 8.97 14.84 -0.85
C ASN A 112 8.06 14.37 -2.00
N ARG A 113 6.85 13.90 -1.70
CA ARG A 113 5.92 13.30 -2.67
C ARG A 113 5.21 14.34 -3.55
N ARG A 114 4.88 15.52 -2.99
CA ARG A 114 4.25 16.62 -3.76
C ARG A 114 5.16 17.14 -4.87
N ARG A 115 6.48 17.11 -4.65
CA ARG A 115 7.47 17.56 -5.63
C ARG A 115 7.55 16.65 -6.85
N VAL A 116 7.49 15.33 -6.65
CA VAL A 116 7.55 14.35 -7.76
C VAL A 116 6.25 14.34 -8.58
N VAL A 117 5.09 14.57 -7.96
CA VAL A 117 3.82 14.68 -8.71
C VAL A 117 3.77 15.95 -9.57
N ALA A 118 4.40 17.04 -9.11
CA ALA A 118 4.48 18.32 -9.82
C ALA A 118 5.57 18.36 -10.92
N MET A 119 6.48 17.38 -10.95
CA MET A 119 7.53 17.30 -11.96
C MET A 119 6.96 16.95 -13.34
N SER A 120 7.57 17.52 -14.37
CA SER A 120 7.28 17.17 -15.76
C SER A 120 7.62 15.70 -16.04
N ASP A 121 6.98 15.07 -17.03
CA ASP A 121 7.16 13.63 -17.27
C ASP A 121 8.61 13.27 -17.64
N THR A 122 9.35 14.19 -18.26
CA THR A 122 10.80 14.09 -18.51
C THR A 122 11.65 14.14 -17.24
N GLU A 123 11.27 14.91 -16.23
CA GLU A 123 11.98 14.93 -14.95
C GLU A 123 11.72 13.67 -14.12
N LYS A 124 10.51 13.09 -14.25
CA LYS A 124 10.17 11.81 -13.60
C LYS A 124 10.97 10.64 -14.19
N GLU A 125 11.17 10.62 -15.51
CA GLU A 125 12.04 9.62 -16.16
C GLU A 125 13.48 9.74 -15.65
N ASN A 126 14.05 10.95 -15.63
CA ASN A 126 15.41 11.19 -15.13
C ASN A 126 15.59 10.82 -13.64
N LEU A 127 14.59 11.06 -12.80
CA LEU A 127 14.61 10.64 -11.38
C LEU A 127 14.54 9.13 -11.24
N THR A 128 13.73 8.48 -12.07
CA THR A 128 13.61 7.01 -12.09
C THR A 128 14.93 6.38 -12.54
N GLU A 129 15.62 6.97 -13.51
CA GLU A 129 16.96 6.56 -13.93
C GLU A 129 18.01 6.79 -12.85
N ARG A 130 17.96 7.92 -12.13
CA ARG A 130 18.88 8.20 -11.01
C ARG A 130 18.68 7.26 -9.83
N CYS A 131 17.43 6.97 -9.45
CA CYS A 131 17.13 5.98 -8.41
C CYS A 131 17.53 4.56 -8.86
N ALA A 132 17.34 4.24 -10.14
CA ALA A 132 17.79 2.98 -10.73
C ALA A 132 19.31 2.80 -10.74
N LEU A 133 20.05 3.89 -10.96
CA LEU A 133 21.51 3.92 -10.89
C LEU A 133 22.00 3.78 -9.45
N GLY A 134 21.39 4.49 -8.50
CA GLY A 134 21.73 4.36 -7.07
C GLY A 134 21.46 2.96 -6.51
N ASP A 135 20.39 2.29 -6.95
CA ASP A 135 20.13 0.89 -6.57
C ASP A 135 21.18 -0.07 -7.15
N ARG A 136 21.65 0.15 -8.39
CA ARG A 136 22.74 -0.64 -8.99
C ARG A 136 24.06 -0.45 -8.25
N GLU A 137 24.34 0.76 -7.77
CA GLU A 137 25.50 1.02 -6.91
C GLU A 137 25.37 0.32 -5.56
N MET A 138 24.19 0.31 -4.94
CA MET A 138 23.94 -0.42 -3.68
C MET A 138 23.99 -1.95 -3.85
N ASP A 139 23.53 -2.47 -4.99
CA ASP A 139 23.63 -3.90 -5.34
C ASP A 139 25.07 -4.31 -5.67
N GLN A 140 25.85 -3.45 -6.34
CA GLN A 140 27.30 -3.66 -6.50
C GLN A 140 28.01 -3.66 -5.15
N PHE A 141 27.69 -2.70 -4.28
CA PHE A 141 28.27 -2.60 -2.95
C PHE A 141 27.90 -3.79 -2.04
N SER A 142 26.70 -4.36 -2.21
CA SER A 142 26.29 -5.60 -1.50
C SER A 142 26.88 -6.86 -2.12
N GLY A 143 27.11 -6.88 -3.44
CA GLY A 143 27.73 -7.99 -4.17
C GLY A 143 29.23 -8.14 -3.88
N ASP A 144 29.92 -7.02 -3.65
CA ASP A 144 31.36 -7.01 -3.31
C ASP A 144 31.66 -7.46 -1.87
N LEU A 145 30.63 -7.61 -1.02
CA LEU A 145 30.79 -8.04 0.38
C LEU A 145 30.81 -9.57 0.58
N HIS A 146 30.72 -10.36 -0.49
CA HIS A 146 30.93 -11.81 -0.45
C HIS A 146 32.22 -12.23 -1.20
N PRO A 147 33.40 -12.10 -0.58
CA PRO A 147 34.57 -12.81 -1.06
C PRO A 147 34.44 -14.30 -0.73
N HIS A 148 34.62 -15.10 -1.77
CA HIS A 148 34.89 -16.54 -1.77
C HIS A 148 35.45 -17.09 -0.44
N GLN A 149 34.73 -18.06 0.13
CA GLN A 149 35.35 -19.21 0.79
C GLN A 149 35.23 -20.41 -0.12
#